data_AF-A0A3B8JN49-F1
#
_entry.id   AF-A0A3B8JN49-F1
#
_cell.length_a   1.000
_cell.length_b   1.000
_cell.length_c   1.000
_cell.angle_alpha   90.00
_cell.angle_beta   90.00
_cell.angle_gamma   90.00
#
_symmetry.space_group_name_H-M   'P 1'
#
loop_
_entity.id
_entity.type
_entity.pdbx_description
1 polymer ?
#
loop_
_entity_poly.entity_id
_entity_poly.type
_entity_poly.pdbx_seq_one_letter_code
_entity_poly.pdbx_strand_id
1 'polypeptide(L)'
;MTTQPLEWTPPSTAKTYTLQPLTRQQTEQFLISRQPRLPKDAKIQGSQYEQACRSYLADALNDGQAAEELNAAQRTLSNPMDLTLVALMLSQGKTPDLFHLQEQQYNQMADEFRKEWNYEFPLKKFSEAVYQMRLDDEKALPADIFHQELQSLEDEKYKMVVSRQWQDTAGEAKKEWYFRHDKIMDFFLVQNFFGKGDEAESRLIDHMGDPRFRGVYFLLAILLPLDEAKQLREKLIQYAADTKDHTVSDTFVQLLRTR
;
A
#
# COMPACT_ATOMS: atom_id res chain seq x y z
N MET A 1 -14.92 -7.59 11.29
CA MET A 1 -13.56 -8.14 11.38
C MET A 1 -12.61 -7.00 11.09
N THR A 2 -11.80 -6.58 12.07
CA THR A 2 -10.76 -5.57 11.85
C THR A 2 -9.47 -6.28 11.48
N THR A 3 -8.80 -5.83 10.42
CA THR A 3 -7.47 -6.31 9.99
C THR A 3 -6.35 -5.46 10.58
N GLN A 4 -6.68 -4.39 11.31
CA GLN A 4 -5.69 -3.56 11.99
C GLN A 4 -5.34 -4.17 13.36
N PRO A 5 -4.07 -4.09 13.80
CA PRO A 5 -3.68 -4.47 15.15
C PRO A 5 -4.47 -3.62 16.14
N LEU A 6 -5.41 -4.24 16.85
CA LEU A 6 -6.07 -3.62 17.98
C LEU A 6 -5.23 -3.98 19.20
N GLU A 7 -4.68 -2.98 19.90
CA GLU A 7 -4.18 -3.21 21.26
C GLU A 7 -5.36 -3.49 22.18
N TRP A 8 -5.80 -4.75 22.14
CA TRP A 8 -6.89 -5.26 22.96
C TRP A 8 -6.35 -6.42 23.76
N THR A 9 -6.37 -6.28 25.07
CA THR A 9 -6.15 -7.38 26.00
C THR A 9 -7.47 -8.12 26.18
N PRO A 10 -7.68 -9.29 25.53
CA PRO A 10 -8.91 -10.05 25.70
C PRO A 10 -9.10 -10.46 27.16
N PRO A 11 -10.34 -10.47 27.69
CA PRO A 11 -10.63 -11.08 28.98
C PRO A 11 -10.17 -12.55 29.00
N SER A 12 -9.76 -13.06 30.16
CA SER A 12 -9.26 -14.44 30.31
C SER A 12 -10.25 -15.54 29.89
N THR A 13 -11.55 -15.20 29.82
CA THR A 13 -12.64 -16.08 29.38
C THR A 13 -12.89 -16.04 27.86
N ALA A 14 -12.27 -15.12 27.13
CA ALA A 14 -12.50 -14.96 25.70
C ALA A 14 -11.66 -15.96 24.88
N LYS A 15 -12.31 -16.60 23.90
CA LYS A 15 -11.61 -17.39 22.88
C LYS A 15 -11.16 -16.45 21.76
N THR A 16 -9.85 -16.33 21.59
CA THR A 16 -9.25 -15.48 20.55
C THR A 16 -8.83 -16.34 19.37
N TYR A 17 -9.20 -15.92 18.16
CA TYR A 17 -8.76 -16.53 16.91
C TYR A 17 -7.92 -15.51 16.15
N THR A 18 -6.68 -15.86 15.85
CA THR A 18 -5.72 -15.00 15.14
C THR A 18 -5.48 -15.57 13.76
N LEU A 19 -5.68 -14.74 12.73
CA LEU A 19 -5.32 -15.10 11.36
C LEU A 19 -3.80 -15.28 11.26
N GLN A 20 -3.37 -16.48 10.87
CA GLN A 20 -1.95 -16.78 10.68
C GLN A 20 -1.47 -16.29 9.31
N PRO A 21 -0.18 -15.93 9.17
CA PRO A 21 0.42 -15.68 7.88
C PRO A 21 0.31 -16.92 6.97
N LEU A 22 0.32 -16.70 5.65
CA LEU A 22 0.34 -17.80 4.69
C LEU A 22 1.66 -18.55 4.80
N THR A 23 1.63 -19.86 4.61
CA THR A 23 2.88 -20.62 4.44
C THR A 23 3.50 -20.34 3.07
N ARG A 24 4.79 -20.66 2.89
CA ARG A 24 5.45 -20.60 1.57
C ARG A 24 4.67 -21.38 0.50
N GLN A 25 4.18 -22.57 0.83
CA GLN A 25 3.38 -23.39 -0.08
C GLN A 25 2.04 -22.73 -0.43
N GLN A 26 1.35 -22.15 0.56
CA GLN A 26 0.09 -21.42 0.32
C GLN A 26 0.32 -20.16 -0.53
N THR A 27 1.45 -19.48 -0.33
CA THR A 27 1.87 -18.31 -1.12
C THR A 27 2.10 -18.70 -2.58
N GLU A 28 2.86 -19.77 -2.83
CA GLU A 28 3.10 -20.30 -4.18
C GLU A 28 1.77 -20.69 -4.85
N GLN A 29 0.93 -21.47 -4.17
CA GLN A 29 -0.38 -21.87 -4.69
C GLN A 29 -1.25 -20.66 -5.02
N PHE A 30 -1.23 -19.63 -4.18
CA PHE A 30 -1.96 -18.39 -4.44
C PHE A 30 -1.47 -17.72 -5.72
N LEU A 31 -0.16 -17.51 -5.87
CA LEU A 31 0.44 -16.87 -7.05
C LEU A 31 0.11 -17.63 -8.34
N ILE A 32 0.28 -18.95 -8.34
CA ILE A 32 -0.03 -19.80 -9.50
C ILE A 32 -1.53 -19.73 -9.83
N SER A 33 -2.41 -19.75 -8.82
CA SER A 33 -3.85 -19.66 -9.03
C SER A 33 -4.32 -18.34 -9.68
N ARG A 34 -3.47 -17.30 -9.72
CA ARG A 34 -3.79 -16.03 -10.37
C ARG A 34 -3.69 -16.10 -11.89
N GLN A 35 -3.01 -17.09 -12.46
CA GLN A 35 -2.73 -17.18 -13.88
C GLN A 35 -3.96 -16.98 -14.79
N PRO A 36 -5.15 -17.58 -14.51
CA PRO A 36 -6.34 -17.38 -15.35
C PRO A 36 -6.94 -15.97 -15.29
N ARG A 37 -6.51 -15.16 -14.31
CA ARG A 37 -6.99 -13.80 -14.05
C ARG A 37 -5.96 -12.73 -14.44
N LEU A 38 -4.81 -13.14 -14.99
CA LEU A 38 -3.80 -12.21 -15.47
C LEU A 38 -4.30 -11.46 -16.71
N PRO A 39 -3.79 -10.25 -16.96
CA PRO A 39 -4.11 -9.50 -18.18
C PRO A 39 -3.83 -10.31 -19.44
N LYS A 40 -4.63 -10.08 -20.49
CA LYS A 40 -4.49 -10.80 -21.78
C LYS A 40 -3.16 -10.50 -22.47
N ASP A 41 -2.58 -9.33 -22.19
CA ASP A 41 -1.28 -8.86 -22.67
C ASP A 41 -0.10 -9.29 -21.76
N ALA A 42 -0.31 -10.20 -20.80
CA ALA A 42 0.76 -10.74 -19.96
C ALA A 42 1.91 -11.33 -20.81
N LYS A 43 3.15 -10.88 -20.54
CA LYS A 43 4.36 -11.29 -21.27
C LYS A 43 4.84 -12.69 -20.92
N ILE A 44 4.60 -13.11 -19.68
CA ILE A 44 4.98 -14.42 -19.14
C ILE A 44 3.71 -15.16 -18.74
N GLN A 45 3.52 -16.37 -19.29
CA GLN A 45 2.33 -17.19 -19.09
C GLN A 45 2.70 -18.68 -18.98
N GLY A 46 1.75 -19.52 -18.58
CA GLY A 46 1.94 -20.97 -18.55
C GLY A 46 3.05 -21.40 -17.58
N SER A 47 3.80 -22.41 -18.00
CA SER A 47 4.94 -22.93 -17.22
C SER A 47 6.02 -21.90 -16.95
N GLN A 48 6.21 -20.90 -17.82
CA GLN A 48 7.17 -19.82 -17.59
C GLN A 48 6.74 -18.93 -16.42
N TYR A 49 5.44 -18.69 -16.27
CA TYR A 49 4.90 -17.92 -15.15
C TYR A 49 5.03 -18.70 -13.83
N GLU A 50 4.70 -19.99 -13.84
CA GLU A 50 4.90 -20.86 -12.67
C GLU A 50 6.37 -20.87 -12.22
N GLN A 51 7.30 -20.98 -13.18
CA GLN A 51 8.73 -20.92 -12.88
C GLN A 51 9.14 -19.56 -12.31
N ALA A 52 8.64 -18.46 -12.87
CA ALA A 52 8.90 -17.12 -12.35
C ALA A 52 8.39 -16.97 -10.90
N CYS A 53 7.22 -17.51 -10.57
CA CYS A 53 6.69 -17.51 -9.20
C CYS A 53 7.60 -18.28 -8.24
N ARG A 54 8.04 -19.48 -8.63
CA ARG A 54 8.92 -20.32 -7.80
C ARG A 54 10.28 -19.70 -7.58
N SER A 55 10.91 -19.17 -8.64
CA SER A 55 12.19 -18.49 -8.55
C SER A 55 12.10 -17.25 -7.66
N TYR A 56 11.08 -16.41 -7.86
CA TYR A 56 10.85 -15.24 -7.03
C TYR A 56 10.68 -15.60 -5.55
N LEU A 57 9.88 -16.63 -5.22
CA LEU A 57 9.69 -17.05 -3.83
C LEU A 57 10.94 -17.68 -3.21
N ALA A 58 11.81 -18.30 -4.01
CA ALA A 58 13.09 -18.81 -3.53
C ALA A 58 14.03 -17.68 -3.14
N ASP A 59 14.00 -16.58 -3.88
CA ASP A 59 14.83 -15.40 -3.61
C ASP A 59 14.24 -14.55 -2.47
N ALA A 60 12.93 -14.29 -2.49
CA ALA A 60 12.25 -13.40 -1.55
C ALA A 60 12.03 -14.00 -0.15
N LEU A 61 12.06 -15.33 -0.02
CA LEU A 61 11.95 -16.06 1.24
C LEU A 61 13.20 -16.92 1.48
N ASN A 62 14.37 -16.35 1.21
CA ASN A 62 15.64 -17.05 1.37
C ASN A 62 16.04 -17.10 2.85
N ASP A 63 16.18 -18.31 3.40
CA ASP A 63 16.56 -18.55 4.79
C ASP A 63 17.97 -18.03 5.14
N GLY A 64 18.78 -17.65 4.15
CA GLY A 64 20.07 -16.98 4.35
C GLY A 64 19.98 -15.49 4.70
N GLN A 65 18.80 -14.87 4.62
CA GLN A 65 18.59 -13.45 4.97
C GLN A 65 18.51 -13.24 6.49
N ALA A 66 18.64 -11.98 6.93
CA ALA A 66 18.37 -11.63 8.31
C ALA A 66 16.93 -11.98 8.68
N ALA A 67 16.71 -12.51 9.89
CA ALA A 67 15.38 -12.94 10.33
C ALA A 67 14.33 -11.81 10.28
N GLU A 68 14.74 -10.55 10.46
CA GLU A 68 13.87 -9.38 10.37
C GLU A 68 13.40 -9.14 8.92
N GLU A 69 14.30 -9.24 7.94
CA GLU A 69 13.97 -9.15 6.50
C GLU A 69 13.04 -10.28 6.07
N LEU A 70 13.33 -11.52 6.47
CA LEU A 70 12.50 -12.68 6.15
C LEU A 70 11.08 -12.52 6.71
N ASN A 71 10.97 -12.04 7.95
CA ASN A 71 9.68 -11.77 8.58
C ASN A 71 8.91 -10.64 7.87
N ALA A 72 9.59 -9.58 7.43
CA ALA A 72 8.97 -8.51 6.67
C ALA A 72 8.46 -9.00 5.31
N ALA A 73 9.28 -9.77 4.59
CA ALA A 73 8.90 -10.38 3.32
C ALA A 73 7.70 -11.32 3.49
N GLN A 74 7.72 -12.18 4.51
CA GLN A 74 6.63 -13.10 4.83
C GLN A 74 5.32 -12.37 5.18
N ARG A 75 5.39 -11.24 5.91
CA ARG A 75 4.22 -10.42 6.23
C ARG A 75 3.58 -9.85 4.95
N THR A 76 4.37 -9.26 4.07
CA THR A 76 3.88 -8.71 2.79
C THR A 76 3.31 -9.82 1.89
N LEU A 77 4.02 -10.93 1.77
CA LEU A 77 3.59 -12.09 0.97
C LEU A 77 2.44 -12.88 1.61
N SER A 78 2.02 -12.56 2.82
CA SER A 78 0.81 -13.13 3.43
C SER A 78 -0.44 -12.31 3.13
N ASN A 79 -0.30 -11.11 2.56
CA ASN A 79 -1.43 -10.28 2.16
C ASN A 79 -1.89 -10.61 0.72
N PRO A 80 -3.13 -11.09 0.52
CA PRO A 80 -3.65 -11.41 -0.82
C PRO A 80 -3.65 -10.22 -1.81
N MET A 81 -3.76 -8.98 -1.31
CA MET A 81 -3.70 -7.78 -2.15
C MET A 81 -2.28 -7.61 -2.71
N ASP A 82 -1.26 -7.64 -1.84
CA ASP A 82 0.15 -7.53 -2.24
C ASP A 82 0.55 -8.71 -3.16
N LEU A 83 0.09 -9.93 -2.87
CA LEU A 83 0.33 -11.09 -3.74
C LEU A 83 -0.30 -10.96 -5.13
N THR A 84 -1.43 -10.25 -5.24
CA THR A 84 -2.04 -9.99 -6.55
C THR A 84 -1.18 -9.04 -7.38
N LEU A 85 -0.53 -8.06 -6.73
CA LEU A 85 0.43 -7.15 -7.38
C LEU A 85 1.70 -7.89 -7.78
N VAL A 86 2.24 -8.72 -6.90
CA VAL A 86 3.40 -9.59 -7.20
C VAL A 86 3.09 -10.46 -8.42
N ALA A 87 1.94 -11.13 -8.46
CA ALA A 87 1.51 -11.96 -9.59
C ALA A 87 1.46 -11.15 -10.90
N LEU A 88 0.88 -9.94 -10.87
CA LEU A 88 0.83 -9.06 -12.03
C LEU A 88 2.24 -8.67 -12.50
N MET A 89 3.11 -8.22 -11.60
CA MET A 89 4.47 -7.82 -11.94
C MET A 89 5.28 -8.97 -12.55
N LEU A 90 5.21 -10.16 -11.96
CA LEU A 90 5.86 -11.35 -12.48
C LEU A 90 5.33 -11.71 -13.88
N SER A 91 4.02 -11.63 -14.12
CA SER A 91 3.43 -11.86 -15.44
C SER A 91 3.92 -10.88 -16.52
N GLN A 92 4.35 -9.69 -16.10
CA GLN A 92 4.90 -8.65 -16.97
C GLN A 92 6.43 -8.73 -17.10
N GLY A 93 7.08 -9.76 -16.53
CA GLY A 93 8.53 -9.92 -16.51
C GLY A 93 9.24 -8.84 -15.68
N LYS A 94 8.56 -8.29 -14.68
CA LYS A 94 9.13 -7.33 -13.73
C LYS A 94 9.58 -8.06 -12.46
N THR A 95 10.51 -7.46 -11.75
CA THR A 95 10.97 -7.91 -10.43
C THR A 95 10.20 -7.15 -9.35
N PRO A 96 9.29 -7.80 -8.60
CA PRO A 96 8.58 -7.17 -7.50
C PRO A 96 9.56 -6.78 -6.38
N ASP A 97 9.46 -5.55 -5.91
CA ASP A 97 10.12 -5.08 -4.69
C ASP A 97 9.06 -4.96 -3.59
N LEU A 98 9.13 -5.83 -2.59
CA LEU A 98 8.15 -5.92 -1.51
C LEU A 98 7.99 -4.63 -0.70
N PHE A 99 9.02 -3.78 -0.66
CA PHE A 99 9.01 -2.52 0.09
C PHE A 99 8.49 -1.34 -0.75
N HIS A 100 8.51 -1.47 -2.07
CA HIS A 100 8.10 -0.44 -3.03
C HIS A 100 6.94 -0.89 -3.94
N LEU A 101 6.17 -1.92 -3.57
CA LEU A 101 5.12 -2.50 -4.44
C LEU A 101 4.10 -1.46 -4.93
N GLN A 102 3.61 -0.59 -4.03
CA GLN A 102 2.61 0.42 -4.39
C GLN A 102 3.20 1.49 -5.32
N GLU A 103 4.45 1.87 -5.11
CA GLU A 103 5.17 2.78 -5.99
C GLU A 103 5.41 2.14 -7.36
N GLN A 104 5.87 0.89 -7.41
CA GLN A 104 6.05 0.14 -8.65
C GLN A 104 4.73 -0.04 -9.42
N GLN A 105 3.62 -0.25 -8.72
CA GLN A 105 2.28 -0.31 -9.31
C GLN A 105 1.88 1.05 -9.90
N TYR A 106 2.04 2.12 -9.12
CA TYR A 106 1.76 3.48 -9.57
C TYR A 106 2.59 3.86 -10.80
N ASN A 107 3.89 3.59 -10.80
CA ASN A 107 4.78 3.94 -11.90
C ASN A 107 4.37 3.26 -13.21
N GLN A 108 3.94 1.99 -13.14
CA GLN A 108 3.42 1.28 -14.32
C GLN A 108 2.13 1.93 -14.84
N MET A 109 1.20 2.25 -13.94
CA MET A 109 -0.04 2.92 -14.28
C MET A 109 0.22 4.31 -14.87
N ALA A 110 1.09 5.11 -14.26
CA ALA A 110 1.43 6.46 -14.70
C ALA A 110 2.13 6.47 -16.06
N ASP A 111 2.98 5.47 -16.34
CA ASP A 111 3.62 5.30 -17.64
C ASP A 111 2.61 4.99 -18.76
N GLU A 112 1.59 4.19 -18.48
CA GLU A 112 0.51 3.90 -19.43
C GLU A 112 -0.45 5.09 -19.57
N PHE A 113 -0.82 5.73 -18.46
CA PHE A 113 -1.58 6.97 -18.43
C PHE A 113 -0.97 8.02 -19.36
N ARG A 114 0.35 8.24 -19.25
CA ARG A 114 1.06 9.23 -20.08
C ARG A 114 0.98 8.89 -21.57
N LYS A 115 1.04 7.61 -21.93
CA LYS A 115 0.93 7.17 -23.33
C LYS A 115 -0.47 7.34 -23.89
N GLU A 116 -1.49 7.09 -23.07
CA GLU A 116 -2.90 7.17 -23.46
C GLU A 116 -3.39 8.62 -23.53
N TRP A 117 -3.12 9.42 -22.49
CA TRP A 117 -3.68 10.75 -22.32
C TRP A 117 -2.74 11.87 -22.77
N ASN A 118 -1.48 11.56 -23.08
CA ASN A 118 -0.45 12.49 -23.57
C ASN A 118 -0.12 13.64 -22.58
N TYR A 119 -0.27 13.40 -21.28
CA TYR A 119 0.26 14.24 -20.21
C TYR A 119 0.62 13.40 -18.98
N GLU A 120 1.40 13.98 -18.06
CA GLU A 120 1.84 13.28 -16.86
C GLU A 120 0.72 13.20 -15.82
N PHE A 121 0.58 12.05 -15.16
CA PHE A 121 -0.34 11.92 -14.03
C PHE A 121 -0.01 13.01 -12.99
N PRO A 122 -0.97 13.85 -12.58
CA PRO A 122 -0.70 15.01 -11.74
C PRO A 122 -0.54 14.62 -10.27
N LEU A 123 0.49 13.82 -9.96
CA LEU A 123 0.68 13.13 -8.68
C LEU A 123 0.55 14.09 -7.50
N LYS A 124 1.28 15.20 -7.51
CA LYS A 124 1.26 16.18 -6.42
C LYS A 124 -0.15 16.74 -6.18
N LYS A 125 -0.87 17.11 -7.25
CA LYS A 125 -2.21 17.68 -7.16
C LYS A 125 -3.23 16.63 -6.68
N PHE A 126 -3.13 15.41 -7.20
CA PHE A 126 -3.99 14.30 -6.81
C PHE A 126 -3.75 13.91 -5.34
N SER A 127 -2.49 13.79 -4.93
CA SER A 127 -2.09 13.50 -3.55
C SER A 127 -2.58 14.56 -2.56
N GLU A 128 -2.49 15.84 -2.90
CA GLU A 128 -3.03 16.92 -2.05
C GLU A 128 -4.56 16.81 -1.93
N ALA A 129 -5.28 16.51 -3.03
CA ALA A 129 -6.72 16.31 -2.97
C ALA A 129 -7.10 15.10 -2.09
N VAL A 130 -6.34 14.01 -2.16
CA VAL A 130 -6.52 12.83 -1.28
C VAL A 130 -6.23 13.18 0.18
N TYR A 131 -5.26 14.05 0.43
CA TYR A 131 -4.95 14.54 1.77
C TYR A 131 -6.10 15.35 2.37
N GLN A 132 -6.65 16.31 1.62
CA GLN A 132 -7.82 17.09 2.06
C GLN A 132 -9.04 16.19 2.28
N MET A 133 -9.33 15.28 1.33
CA MET A 133 -10.38 14.27 1.46
C MET A 133 -10.23 13.47 2.78
N ARG A 134 -9.00 13.10 3.15
CA ARG A 134 -8.72 12.35 4.39
C ARG A 134 -8.95 13.20 5.65
N LEU A 135 -8.62 14.49 5.60
CA LEU A 135 -8.86 15.43 6.70
C LEU A 135 -10.36 15.65 6.93
N ASP A 136 -11.13 15.76 5.85
CA ASP A 136 -12.57 16.00 5.87
C ASP A 136 -13.42 14.73 6.09
N ASP A 137 -12.77 13.58 6.27
CA ASP A 137 -13.39 12.24 6.40
C ASP A 137 -14.28 11.85 5.20
N GLU A 138 -13.96 12.42 4.03
CA GLU A 138 -14.58 12.06 2.77
C GLU A 138 -14.07 10.69 2.28
N LYS A 139 -14.95 9.94 1.62
CA LYS A 139 -14.63 8.57 1.16
C LYS A 139 -14.52 8.47 -0.36
N ALA A 140 -15.30 9.27 -1.07
CA ALA A 140 -15.35 9.24 -2.53
C ALA A 140 -14.24 10.14 -3.09
N LEU A 141 -13.55 9.65 -4.11
CA LEU A 141 -12.50 10.40 -4.78
C LEU A 141 -13.11 11.53 -5.63
N PRO A 142 -12.45 12.70 -5.73
CA PRO A 142 -12.97 13.89 -6.41
C PRO A 142 -12.98 13.73 -7.95
N ALA A 143 -13.98 13.00 -8.45
CA ALA A 143 -14.08 12.61 -9.85
C ALA A 143 -14.33 13.76 -10.81
N ASP A 144 -14.91 14.86 -10.34
CA ASP A 144 -15.13 16.07 -11.15
C ASP A 144 -13.80 16.71 -11.60
N ILE A 145 -12.73 16.49 -10.85
CA ILE A 145 -11.40 17.05 -11.14
C ILE A 145 -10.49 16.00 -11.80
N PHE A 146 -10.58 14.73 -11.38
CA PHE A 146 -9.60 13.69 -11.73
C PHE A 146 -10.21 12.52 -12.50
N HIS A 147 -11.19 12.78 -13.36
CA HIS A 147 -11.93 11.72 -14.04
C HIS A 147 -11.02 10.76 -14.84
N GLN A 148 -10.06 11.30 -15.60
CA GLN A 148 -9.15 10.52 -16.45
C GLN A 148 -8.16 9.70 -15.62
N GLU A 149 -7.64 10.30 -14.55
CA GLU A 149 -6.79 9.65 -13.57
C GLU A 149 -7.52 8.48 -12.89
N LEU A 150 -8.76 8.69 -12.48
CA LEU A 150 -9.59 7.66 -11.85
C LEU A 150 -9.95 6.52 -12.81
N GLN A 151 -10.21 6.81 -14.09
CA GLN A 151 -10.38 5.77 -15.10
C GLN A 151 -9.14 4.89 -15.23
N SER A 152 -7.95 5.49 -15.24
CA SER A 152 -6.69 4.77 -15.38
C SER A 152 -6.30 3.99 -14.12
N LEU A 153 -6.62 4.53 -12.94
CA LEU A 153 -6.49 3.83 -11.66
C LEU A 153 -7.49 2.67 -11.52
N GLU A 154 -8.66 2.76 -12.14
CA GLU A 154 -9.71 1.73 -12.12
C GLU A 154 -9.38 0.54 -13.04
N ASP A 155 -8.51 0.75 -14.04
CA ASP A 155 -8.16 -0.23 -15.06
C ASP A 155 -7.96 -1.65 -14.50
N GLU A 156 -8.47 -2.66 -15.21
CA GLU A 156 -8.46 -4.05 -14.75
C GLU A 156 -7.06 -4.59 -14.45
N LYS A 157 -6.02 -4.01 -15.05
CA LYS A 157 -4.62 -4.30 -14.82
C LYS A 157 -4.19 -3.81 -13.44
N TYR A 158 -4.50 -2.55 -13.09
CA TYR A 158 -4.01 -1.92 -11.87
C TYR A 158 -4.96 -2.07 -10.68
N LYS A 159 -6.28 -1.91 -10.88
CA LYS A 159 -7.31 -2.06 -9.83
C LYS A 159 -6.94 -1.28 -8.56
N MET A 160 -6.46 -0.05 -8.71
CA MET A 160 -6.07 0.79 -7.58
C MET A 160 -7.28 1.42 -6.91
N VAL A 161 -8.30 1.73 -7.71
CA VAL A 161 -9.60 2.20 -7.26
C VAL A 161 -10.70 1.26 -7.73
N VAL A 162 -11.86 1.36 -7.10
CA VAL A 162 -13.10 0.68 -7.52
C VAL A 162 -14.20 1.72 -7.64
N SER A 163 -15.05 1.60 -8.66
CA SER A 163 -16.25 2.43 -8.74
C SER A 163 -17.47 1.76 -8.13
N ARG A 164 -18.39 2.59 -7.64
CA ARG A 164 -19.75 2.21 -7.26
C ARG A 164 -20.72 3.05 -8.06
N GLN A 165 -21.72 2.39 -8.63
CA GLN A 165 -22.79 3.05 -9.36
C GLN A 165 -24.09 2.92 -8.56
N TRP A 166 -24.79 4.04 -8.40
CA TRP A 166 -26.07 4.11 -7.72
C TRP A 166 -26.95 5.19 -8.34
N GLN A 167 -28.26 5.13 -8.11
CA GLN A 167 -29.19 6.19 -8.53
C GLN A 167 -29.51 7.06 -7.34
N ASP A 168 -29.43 8.37 -7.52
CA ASP A 168 -29.85 9.30 -6.48
C ASP A 168 -31.37 9.40 -6.35
N THR A 169 -31.83 10.20 -5.40
CA THR A 169 -33.26 10.40 -5.13
C THR A 169 -34.02 11.05 -6.30
N ALA A 170 -33.30 11.66 -7.25
CA ALA A 170 -33.87 12.21 -8.48
C ALA A 170 -33.86 11.21 -9.65
N GLY A 171 -33.29 10.01 -9.45
CA GLY A 171 -33.15 8.97 -10.47
C GLY A 171 -31.91 9.14 -11.36
N GLU A 172 -31.03 10.11 -11.07
CA GLU A 172 -29.82 10.34 -11.83
C GLU A 172 -28.74 9.31 -11.47
N ALA A 173 -28.07 8.78 -12.49
CA ALA A 173 -27.00 7.81 -12.30
C ALA A 173 -25.74 8.51 -11.76
N LYS A 174 -25.29 8.09 -10.57
CA LYS A 174 -24.04 8.51 -9.95
C LYS A 174 -23.01 7.40 -10.06
N LYS A 175 -21.77 7.78 -10.34
CA LYS A 175 -20.59 6.91 -10.30
C LYS A 175 -19.55 7.58 -9.39
N GLU A 176 -19.15 6.86 -8.35
CA GLU A 176 -18.15 7.32 -7.39
C GLU A 176 -17.00 6.32 -7.33
N TRP A 177 -15.79 6.80 -7.12
CA TRP A 177 -14.59 5.97 -7.01
C TRP A 177 -14.07 5.98 -5.58
N TYR A 178 -13.52 4.84 -5.17
CA TYR A 178 -12.98 4.62 -3.85
C TYR A 178 -11.65 3.89 -3.99
N PHE A 179 -10.67 4.19 -3.14
CA PHE A 179 -9.48 3.35 -3.06
C PHE A 179 -9.86 1.92 -2.71
N ARG A 180 -9.26 0.96 -3.41
CA ARG A 180 -9.51 -0.45 -3.16
C ARG A 180 -8.97 -0.91 -1.80
N HIS A 181 -7.96 -0.22 -1.28
CA HIS A 181 -7.30 -0.55 -0.03
C HIS A 181 -6.58 0.68 0.56
N ASP A 182 -6.52 0.79 1.89
CA ASP A 182 -5.85 1.88 2.62
C ASP A 182 -4.38 2.05 2.18
N LYS A 183 -3.60 0.97 2.09
CA LYS A 183 -2.23 0.99 1.52
C LYS A 183 -2.07 1.78 0.21
N ILE A 184 -3.08 1.79 -0.66
CA ILE A 184 -3.04 2.56 -1.92
C ILE A 184 -3.25 4.04 -1.62
N MET A 185 -4.23 4.37 -0.77
CA MET A 185 -4.44 5.72 -0.26
C MET A 185 -3.17 6.24 0.44
N ASP A 186 -2.54 5.43 1.29
CA ASP A 186 -1.32 5.77 2.02
C ASP A 186 -0.18 6.14 1.06
N PHE A 187 -0.04 5.47 -0.08
CA PHE A 187 0.94 5.82 -1.11
C PHE A 187 0.71 7.23 -1.69
N PHE A 188 -0.54 7.64 -1.89
CA PHE A 188 -0.85 8.99 -2.34
C PHE A 188 -0.71 10.00 -1.20
N LEU A 189 -1.10 9.64 0.02
CA LEU A 189 -0.99 10.50 1.19
C LEU A 189 0.47 10.81 1.52
N VAL A 190 1.39 9.83 1.49
CA VAL A 190 2.79 10.03 1.86
C VAL A 190 3.50 11.08 1.00
N GLN A 191 3.04 11.30 -0.24
CA GLN A 191 3.59 12.35 -1.12
C GLN A 191 3.50 13.76 -0.52
N ASN A 192 2.52 13.97 0.38
CA ASN A 192 2.29 15.24 1.08
C ASN A 192 3.24 15.49 2.25
N PHE A 193 4.03 14.48 2.62
CA PHE A 193 4.97 14.51 3.75
C PHE A 193 6.42 14.59 3.26
N PHE A 194 6.65 14.50 1.94
CA PHE A 194 7.96 14.71 1.34
C PHE A 194 8.20 16.18 1.01
N GLY A 195 9.47 16.58 1.13
CA GLY A 195 9.93 17.91 0.75
C GLY A 195 10.69 18.61 1.87
N LYS A 196 11.24 19.79 1.56
CA LYS A 196 11.92 20.65 2.52
C LYS A 196 11.06 21.90 2.69
N GLY A 197 10.55 22.12 3.90
CA GLY A 197 9.76 23.30 4.24
C GLY A 197 8.86 23.07 5.45
N ASP A 198 8.41 24.19 6.04
CA ASP A 198 7.64 24.21 7.28
C ASP A 198 6.33 23.41 7.17
N GLU A 199 5.71 23.37 5.99
CA GLU A 199 4.46 22.64 5.77
C GLU A 199 4.64 21.12 5.89
N ALA A 200 5.67 20.56 5.24
CA ALA A 200 5.95 19.12 5.31
C ALA A 200 6.37 18.72 6.73
N GLU A 201 7.16 19.56 7.42
CA GLU A 201 7.53 19.33 8.81
C GLU A 201 6.33 19.44 9.76
N SER A 202 5.44 20.41 9.56
CA SER A 202 4.20 20.53 10.34
C SER A 202 3.34 19.29 10.17
N ARG A 203 3.11 18.83 8.93
CA ARG A 203 2.34 17.61 8.64
C ARG A 203 2.91 16.39 9.37
N LEU A 204 4.24 16.24 9.41
CA LEU A 204 4.90 15.15 10.15
C LEU A 204 4.66 15.19 11.66
N ILE A 205 4.43 16.37 12.24
CA ILE A 205 4.22 16.55 13.68
C ILE A 205 2.72 16.45 14.00
N ASP A 206 1.89 17.16 13.25
CA ASP A 206 0.45 17.30 13.50
C ASP A 206 -0.30 15.97 13.43
N HIS A 207 0.21 15.02 12.64
CA HIS A 207 -0.46 13.74 12.39
C HIS A 207 0.13 12.56 13.15
N MET A 208 1.09 12.75 14.07
CA MET A 208 1.76 11.62 14.76
C MET A 208 0.77 10.75 15.56
N GLY A 209 -0.23 11.40 16.15
CA GLY A 209 -1.30 10.74 16.91
C GLY A 209 -2.55 10.41 16.11
N ASP A 210 -2.63 10.79 14.83
CA ASP A 210 -3.85 10.60 14.04
C ASP A 210 -3.91 9.18 13.47
N PRO A 211 -4.89 8.34 13.88
CA PRO A 211 -5.03 6.98 13.38
C PRO A 211 -5.18 6.90 11.86
N ARG A 212 -5.69 7.97 11.24
CA ARG A 212 -5.92 8.07 9.80
C ARG A 212 -4.63 8.06 8.97
N PHE A 213 -3.50 8.45 9.57
CA PHE A 213 -2.21 8.62 8.91
C PHE A 213 -1.16 7.60 9.35
N ARG A 214 -1.49 6.61 10.19
CA ARG A 214 -0.54 5.59 10.66
C ARG A 214 0.19 4.88 9.53
N GLY A 215 -0.52 4.52 8.45
CA GLY A 215 0.06 3.89 7.27
C GLY A 215 1.12 4.76 6.58
N VAL A 216 0.95 6.08 6.61
CA VAL A 216 1.93 7.05 6.08
C VAL A 216 3.25 6.96 6.83
N TYR A 217 3.23 6.91 8.17
CA TYR A 217 4.46 6.77 8.95
C TYR A 217 5.19 5.46 8.65
N PHE A 218 4.46 4.36 8.44
CA PHE A 218 5.07 3.09 8.07
C PHE A 218 5.73 3.15 6.69
N LEU A 219 5.12 3.86 5.73
CA LEU A 219 5.76 4.12 4.44
C LEU A 219 6.99 5.04 4.58
N LEU A 220 6.92 6.08 5.42
CA LEU A 220 8.04 6.98 5.66
C LEU A 220 9.28 6.27 6.23
N ALA A 221 9.10 5.22 7.05
CA ALA A 221 10.21 4.40 7.54
C ALA A 221 11.03 3.77 6.39
N ILE A 222 10.36 3.44 5.29
CA ILE A 222 10.95 2.82 4.10
C ILE A 222 11.47 3.90 3.14
N LEU A 223 10.64 4.90 2.83
CA LEU A 223 10.85 5.84 1.73
C LEU A 223 11.76 7.02 2.07
N LEU A 224 11.82 7.46 3.33
CA LEU A 224 12.70 8.58 3.70
C LEU A 224 14.18 8.19 3.56
N PRO A 225 15.08 9.15 3.25
CA PRO A 225 16.51 8.95 3.43
C PRO A 225 16.83 8.45 4.85
N LEU A 226 17.83 7.58 5.00
CA LEU A 226 18.08 6.88 6.27
C LEU A 226 18.27 7.84 7.46
N ASP A 227 18.95 8.96 7.25
CA ASP A 227 19.16 9.95 8.31
C ASP A 227 17.87 10.69 8.69
N GLU A 228 17.03 11.02 7.71
CA GLU A 228 15.71 11.63 7.96
C GLU A 228 14.77 10.64 8.66
N ALA A 229 14.79 9.36 8.27
CA ALA A 229 14.04 8.30 8.92
C ALA A 229 14.48 8.10 10.38
N LYS A 230 15.79 8.17 10.67
CA LYS A 230 16.31 8.12 12.04
C LYS A 230 15.87 9.33 12.87
N GLN A 231 15.87 10.53 12.29
CA GLN A 231 15.36 11.72 12.99
C GLN A 231 13.87 11.60 13.29
N LEU A 232 13.07 11.12 12.32
CA LEU A 232 11.65 10.87 12.54
C LEU A 232 11.41 9.80 13.61
N ARG A 233 12.23 8.74 13.64
CA ARG A 233 12.20 7.73 14.73
C ARG A 233 12.32 8.37 16.10
N GLU A 234 13.31 9.24 16.32
CA GLU A 234 13.50 9.90 17.61
C GLU A 234 12.29 10.76 17.99
N LYS A 235 11.73 11.50 17.03
CA LYS A 235 10.51 12.30 17.25
C LYS A 235 9.32 11.41 17.66
N LEU A 236 9.13 10.26 17.00
CA LEU A 236 8.06 9.31 17.32
C LEU A 236 8.26 8.63 18.67
N ILE A 237 9.50 8.29 19.05
CA ILE A 237 9.81 7.73 20.37
C ILE A 237 9.52 8.74 21.48
N GLN A 238 9.91 10.01 21.28
CA GLN A 238 9.61 11.08 22.23
C GLN A 238 8.10 11.28 22.38
N TYR A 239 7.37 11.36 21.25
CA TYR A 239 5.92 11.43 21.25
C TYR A 239 5.27 10.27 22.02
N ALA A 240 5.73 9.03 21.79
CA ALA A 240 5.22 7.85 22.49
C ALA A 240 5.54 7.88 23.99
N ALA A 241 6.73 8.38 24.38
CA ALA A 241 7.09 8.54 25.78
C ALA A 241 6.19 9.55 26.50
N ASP A 242 5.82 10.64 25.83
CA ASP A 242 5.01 11.74 26.36
C ASP A 242 3.51 11.39 26.41
N THR A 243 2.99 10.70 25.40
CA THR A 243 1.56 10.40 25.25
C THR A 243 1.15 8.98 25.69
N LYS A 244 2.14 8.08 25.86
CA LYS A 244 1.95 6.63 26.02
C LYS A 244 1.31 5.91 24.84
N ASP A 245 1.19 6.57 23.68
CA ASP A 245 0.77 5.94 22.43
C ASP A 245 1.99 5.37 21.69
N HIS A 246 2.17 4.05 21.77
CA HIS A 246 3.26 3.34 21.10
C HIS A 246 2.90 2.82 19.71
N THR A 247 1.65 3.02 19.26
CA THR A 247 1.07 2.32 18.10
C THR A 247 1.84 2.56 16.80
N VAL A 248 2.38 3.77 16.61
CA VAL A 248 3.21 4.10 15.45
C VAL A 248 4.68 3.78 15.70
N SER A 249 5.21 4.16 16.87
CA SER A 249 6.64 4.12 17.16
C SER A 249 7.25 2.71 17.05
N ASP A 250 6.59 1.70 17.60
CA ASP A 250 7.14 0.33 17.64
C ASP A 250 7.25 -0.28 16.24
N THR A 251 6.20 -0.13 15.43
CA THR A 251 6.18 -0.63 14.07
C THR A 251 7.14 0.15 13.18
N PHE A 252 7.24 1.47 13.35
CA PHE A 252 8.21 2.30 12.63
C PHE A 252 9.64 1.85 12.92
N VAL A 253 9.98 1.60 14.18
CA VAL A 253 11.31 1.10 14.59
C VAL A 253 11.59 -0.26 13.96
N GLN A 254 10.62 -1.18 13.96
CA GLN A 254 10.79 -2.49 13.32
C GLN A 254 11.07 -2.37 11.82
N LEU A 255 10.33 -1.51 11.11
CA LEU A 255 10.52 -1.28 9.67
C LEU A 255 11.85 -0.59 9.37
N LEU A 256 12.31 0.33 10.21
CA LEU A 256 13.59 1.00 10.00
C LEU A 256 14.80 0.07 10.21
N ARG A 257 14.67 -0.98 11.04
CA ARG A 257 15.75 -1.96 11.27
C ARG A 257 16.02 -2.88 10.08
N THR A 258 15.06 -3.03 9.17
CA THR A 258 15.24 -3.83 7.96
C THR A 258 15.96 -3.08 6.83
N ARG A 259 16.52 -1.90 7.11
CA ARG A 259 17.26 -1.04 6.17
C ARG A 259 18.73 -0.96 6.58
#